data_AF-A0AA39MI60-F1
#
_entry.id   AF-A0AA39MI60-F1
#
_cell.length_a   1.000
_cell.length_b   1.000
_cell.length_c   1.000
_cell.angle_alpha   90.00
_cell.angle_beta   90.00
_cell.angle_gamma   90.00
#
_symmetry.space_group_name_H-M   'P 1'
#
loop_
_entity.id
_entity.type
_entity.pdbx_description
1 polymer ?
#
loop_
_entity_poly.entity_id
_entity_poly.type
_entity_poly.pdbx_seq_one_letter_code
_entity_poly.pdbx_strand_id
1 'polypeptide(L)'
;MFSDTWLACVSYQRRRLEVIHDLHEKYGSFVRLAPNHISIALPDAQPLIYRHGNGSLKSSFYDVFVTTSRSLFTVRERQSHTCKWKIISHSFSQKSVLEFQPYVRRYVGQLLGRWEKLYDQALKGVSGEIEAEAGRVVMEGFGSTAFHGQTMSRSISSVI
;
A
#
# COMPACT_ATOMS: atom_id res chain seq x y z
N MET A 1 28.78 -0.31 -21.81
CA MET A 1 27.48 -0.98 -21.97
C MET A 1 26.57 -0.47 -20.85
N PHE A 2 25.53 0.32 -21.15
CA PHE A 2 24.59 0.76 -20.11
C PHE A 2 23.80 -0.47 -19.65
N SER A 3 23.84 -0.81 -18.36
CA SER A 3 23.14 -1.96 -17.77
C SER A 3 22.33 -1.51 -16.55
N ASP A 4 21.28 -2.26 -16.20
CA ASP A 4 20.44 -1.96 -15.03
C ASP A 4 21.19 -2.12 -13.69
N THR A 5 22.40 -2.67 -13.70
CA THR A 5 23.24 -2.92 -12.52
C THR A 5 23.58 -1.66 -11.74
N TRP A 6 23.83 -0.53 -12.42
CA TRP A 6 24.10 0.75 -11.76
C TRP A 6 22.89 1.21 -10.94
N LEU A 7 21.69 1.14 -11.54
CA LEU A 7 20.45 1.52 -10.86
C LEU A 7 20.13 0.59 -9.68
N ALA A 8 20.42 -0.71 -9.82
CA ALA A 8 20.30 -1.68 -8.73
C ALA A 8 21.27 -1.35 -7.57
N CYS A 9 22.52 -1.01 -7.87
CA CYS A 9 23.52 -0.63 -6.86
C CYS A 9 23.10 0.62 -6.08
N VAL A 10 22.68 1.68 -6.80
CA VAL A 10 22.19 2.92 -6.19
C VAL A 10 20.94 2.68 -5.33
N SER A 11 20.04 1.80 -5.79
CA SER A 11 18.84 1.41 -5.02
C SER A 11 19.18 0.63 -3.76
N TYR A 12 20.18 -0.27 -3.81
CA TYR A 12 20.65 -1.02 -2.64
C TYR A 12 21.26 -0.10 -1.58
N GLN A 13 21.97 0.95 -2.00
CA GLN A 13 22.52 1.97 -1.11
C GLN A 13 21.46 2.91 -0.50
N ARG A 14 20.16 2.73 -0.82
CA ARG A 14 19.03 3.58 -0.38
C ARG A 14 19.12 5.06 -0.78
N ARG A 15 20.03 5.41 -1.68
CA ARG A 15 20.28 6.80 -2.14
C ARG A 15 19.63 7.13 -3.48
N ARG A 16 18.74 6.27 -3.98
CA ARG A 16 18.12 6.40 -5.30
C ARG A 16 17.43 7.74 -5.51
N LEU A 17 16.71 8.22 -4.51
CA LEU A 17 15.94 9.47 -4.62
C LEU A 17 16.87 10.67 -4.72
N GLU A 18 17.87 10.77 -3.84
CA GLU A 18 18.89 11.82 -3.84
C GLU A 18 19.66 11.85 -5.17
N VAL A 19 20.18 10.70 -5.60
CA VAL A 19 20.97 10.61 -6.84
C VAL A 19 20.14 11.02 -8.05
N ILE A 20 18.87 10.59 -8.13
CA ILE A 20 17.98 10.98 -9.24
C ILE A 20 17.69 12.49 -9.20
N HIS A 21 17.52 13.06 -8.01
CA HIS A 21 17.30 14.49 -7.84
C HIS A 21 18.52 15.29 -8.32
N ASP A 22 19.72 14.97 -7.85
CA ASP A 22 20.97 15.61 -8.27
C ASP A 22 21.18 15.52 -9.80
N LEU A 23 20.81 14.38 -10.40
CA LEU A 23 20.87 14.20 -11.85
C LEU A 23 19.88 15.11 -12.58
N HIS A 24 18.68 15.33 -12.04
CA HIS A 24 17.72 16.25 -12.62
C HIS A 24 18.13 17.72 -12.44
N GLU A 25 18.81 18.08 -11.34
CA GLU A 25 19.42 19.41 -11.19
C GLU A 25 20.53 19.66 -12.22
N LYS A 26 21.36 18.64 -12.49
CA LYS A 26 22.50 18.76 -13.39
C LYS A 26 22.15 18.68 -14.88
N TYR A 27 21.25 17.77 -15.26
CA TYR A 27 20.95 17.44 -16.66
C TYR A 27 19.54 17.87 -17.11
N GLY A 28 18.73 18.39 -16.18
CA GLY A 28 17.39 18.88 -16.45
C GLY A 28 16.30 17.81 -16.37
N SER A 29 15.17 18.08 -17.00
CA SER A 29 13.93 17.35 -16.76
C SER A 29 13.87 15.90 -17.26
N PHE A 30 14.76 15.50 -18.19
CA PHE A 30 14.79 14.15 -18.75
C PHE A 30 16.13 13.50 -18.48
N VAL A 31 16.13 12.42 -17.70
CA VAL A 31 17.34 11.67 -17.35
C VAL A 31 17.14 10.20 -17.66
N ARG A 32 18.01 9.63 -18.50
CA ARG A 32 18.04 8.19 -18.77
C ARG A 32 18.84 7.49 -17.66
N LEU A 33 18.15 6.71 -16.82
CA LEU A 33 18.75 6.00 -15.68
C LEU A 33 19.27 4.62 -16.07
N ALA A 34 18.65 3.96 -17.05
CA ALA A 34 19.05 2.65 -17.53
C ALA A 34 18.58 2.42 -18.99
N PRO A 35 18.94 1.29 -19.64
CA PRO A 35 18.56 1.03 -21.04
C PRO A 35 17.07 1.16 -21.35
N ASN A 36 16.22 0.76 -20.41
CA ASN A 36 14.76 0.83 -20.54
C ASN A 36 14.10 1.71 -19.46
N HIS A 37 14.88 2.57 -18.79
CA HIS A 37 14.41 3.39 -17.68
C HIS A 37 14.76 4.86 -17.90
N ILE A 38 13.72 5.70 -17.98
CA ILE A 38 13.82 7.15 -18.12
C ILE A 38 13.06 7.79 -16.95
N SER A 39 13.72 8.72 -16.27
CA SER A 39 13.15 9.57 -15.23
C SER A 39 12.72 10.89 -15.85
N ILE A 40 11.51 11.33 -15.54
CA ILE A 40 10.92 12.55 -16.08
C ILE A 40 10.46 13.42 -14.92
N ALA A 41 11.04 14.61 -14.79
CA ALA A 41 10.71 15.60 -13.78
C ALA A 41 10.01 16.81 -14.43
N LEU A 42 8.81 16.57 -14.98
CA LEU A 42 7.93 17.62 -15.53
C LEU A 42 6.52 17.48 -14.96
N PRO A 43 5.92 18.56 -14.44
CA PRO A 43 4.52 18.54 -13.98
C PRO A 43 3.55 18.06 -15.07
N ASP A 44 3.73 18.53 -16.30
CA ASP A 44 2.84 18.24 -17.43
C ASP A 44 2.98 16.81 -17.97
N ALA A 45 4.04 16.09 -17.59
CA ALA A 45 4.24 14.71 -18.02
C ALA A 45 3.32 13.73 -17.27
N GLN A 46 2.91 14.05 -16.05
CA GLN A 46 2.04 13.18 -15.24
C GLN A 46 0.72 12.84 -15.95
N PRO A 47 -0.09 13.82 -16.42
CA PRO A 47 -1.35 13.51 -17.09
C PRO A 47 -1.14 12.81 -18.44
N LEU A 48 0.01 12.98 -19.09
CA LEU A 48 0.35 12.30 -20.35
C LEU A 48 0.70 10.83 -20.13
N ILE A 49 1.55 10.54 -19.14
CA ILE A 49 2.04 9.19 -18.82
C ILE A 49 0.96 8.36 -18.12
N TYR A 50 0.22 8.95 -17.19
CA TYR A 50 -0.82 8.25 -16.44
C TYR A 50 -2.21 8.41 -17.05
N ARG A 51 -2.30 8.97 -18.26
CA ARG A 51 -3.60 9.14 -18.95
C ARG A 51 -4.29 7.78 -19.12
N HIS A 52 -5.56 7.73 -18.75
CA HIS A 52 -6.39 6.60 -19.11
C HIS A 52 -6.50 6.50 -20.65
N GLY A 53 -6.17 5.34 -21.22
CA GLY A 53 -6.30 5.06 -22.65
C GLY A 53 -5.05 5.31 -23.50
N ASN A 54 -3.94 5.80 -22.94
CA ASN A 54 -2.70 6.03 -23.71
C ASN A 54 -1.93 4.74 -24.11
N GLY A 55 -2.49 3.55 -23.83
CA GLY A 55 -1.86 2.26 -24.13
C GLY A 55 -0.66 1.90 -23.24
N SER A 56 -0.22 2.78 -22.32
CA SER A 56 0.85 2.45 -21.38
C SER A 56 0.40 1.36 -20.42
N LEU A 57 1.24 0.32 -20.29
CA LEU A 57 1.06 -0.76 -19.35
C LEU A 57 2.06 -0.60 -18.21
N LYS A 58 1.70 -1.15 -17.04
CA LYS A 58 2.66 -1.29 -15.94
C LYS A 58 3.89 -2.05 -16.43
N SER A 59 5.08 -1.61 -16.02
CA SER A 59 6.36 -2.24 -16.39
C SER A 59 6.48 -3.66 -15.84
N SER A 60 7.39 -4.46 -16.42
CA SER A 60 7.80 -5.77 -15.87
C SER A 60 8.38 -5.66 -14.47
N PHE A 61 8.79 -4.46 -14.03
CA PHE A 61 9.13 -4.20 -12.64
C PHE A 61 8.05 -4.69 -11.66
N TYR A 62 6.76 -4.66 -12.02
CA TYR A 62 5.69 -5.13 -11.15
C TYR A 62 5.64 -6.66 -10.97
N ASP A 63 6.34 -7.41 -11.81
CA ASP A 63 6.38 -8.86 -11.73
C ASP A 63 7.14 -9.34 -10.47
N VAL A 64 8.07 -8.53 -9.93
CA VAL A 64 8.79 -8.85 -8.68
C VAL A 64 7.90 -8.84 -7.43
N PHE A 65 6.74 -8.20 -7.49
CA PHE A 65 5.79 -8.13 -6.38
C PHE A 65 4.69 -9.21 -6.47
N VAL A 66 4.82 -10.16 -7.40
CA VAL A 66 3.86 -11.27 -7.52
C VAL A 66 4.30 -12.41 -6.59
N THR A 67 3.53 -12.66 -5.54
CA THR A 67 3.78 -13.78 -4.62
C THR A 67 3.04 -15.05 -5.06
N THR A 68 1.70 -15.03 -5.08
CA THR A 68 0.89 -16.22 -5.40
C THR A 68 0.01 -16.00 -6.62
N SER A 69 -0.60 -14.83 -6.75
CA SER A 69 -1.39 -14.45 -7.92
C SER A 69 -1.24 -12.95 -8.19
N ARG A 70 -1.50 -12.53 -9.43
CA ARG A 70 -1.49 -11.11 -9.76
C ARG A 70 -2.69 -10.42 -9.12
N SER A 71 -2.41 -9.52 -8.17
CA SER A 71 -3.40 -8.67 -7.52
C SER A 71 -3.82 -7.53 -8.45
N LEU A 72 -4.85 -6.78 -8.07
CA LEU A 72 -5.21 -5.53 -8.75
C LEU A 72 -4.00 -4.60 -8.94
N PHE A 73 -3.08 -4.57 -7.96
CA PHE A 73 -1.89 -3.74 -8.00
C PHE A 73 -0.84 -4.25 -8.99
N THR A 74 -0.65 -5.56 -9.12
CA THR A 74 0.42 -6.16 -9.94
C THR A 74 -0.03 -6.64 -11.32
N VAL A 75 -1.34 -6.70 -11.59
CA VAL A 75 -1.85 -6.94 -12.95
C VAL A 75 -1.41 -5.81 -13.88
N ARG A 76 -0.75 -6.20 -14.97
CA ARG A 76 -0.28 -5.32 -16.05
C ARG A 76 -1.30 -5.23 -17.19
N GLU A 77 -1.99 -6.33 -17.49
CA GLU A 77 -2.99 -6.38 -18.56
C GLU A 77 -4.24 -5.55 -18.23
N ARG A 78 -4.68 -4.73 -19.18
CA ARG A 78 -5.79 -3.80 -18.97
C ARG A 78 -7.13 -4.50 -18.76
N GLN A 79 -7.43 -5.54 -19.53
CA GLN A 79 -8.72 -6.24 -19.44
C GLN A 79 -8.88 -6.92 -18.09
N SER A 80 -7.87 -7.67 -17.65
CA SER A 80 -7.87 -8.31 -16.33
C SER A 80 -7.91 -7.28 -15.20
N HIS A 81 -7.23 -6.13 -15.36
CA HIS A 81 -7.26 -5.06 -14.36
C HIS A 81 -8.67 -4.49 -14.24
N THR A 82 -9.32 -4.16 -15.35
CA THR A 82 -10.70 -3.65 -15.37
C THR A 82 -11.67 -4.65 -14.75
N CYS A 83 -11.53 -5.94 -15.07
CA CYS A 83 -12.36 -7.00 -14.49
C CYS A 83 -12.19 -7.08 -12.96
N LYS A 84 -10.95 -7.13 -12.47
CA LYS A 84 -10.65 -7.15 -11.03
C LYS A 84 -11.10 -5.87 -10.33
N TRP A 85 -10.89 -4.71 -10.95
CA TRP A 85 -11.34 -3.43 -10.40
C TRP A 85 -12.86 -3.38 -10.27
N LYS A 86 -13.60 -3.86 -11.28
CA LYS A 86 -15.07 -3.89 -11.26
C LYS A 86 -15.63 -4.64 -10.05
N ILE A 87 -14.94 -5.69 -9.59
CA ILE A 87 -15.34 -6.46 -8.41
C ILE A 87 -15.14 -5.65 -7.12
N ILE A 88 -14.07 -4.87 -7.03
CA ILE A 88 -13.64 -4.19 -5.79
C ILE A 88 -14.16 -2.75 -5.71
N SER A 89 -14.46 -2.12 -6.85
CA SER A 89 -14.75 -0.67 -6.93
C SER A 89 -15.93 -0.24 -6.07
N HIS A 90 -16.92 -1.10 -5.84
CA HIS A 90 -18.06 -0.81 -4.97
C HIS A 90 -17.64 -0.50 -3.53
N SER A 91 -16.63 -1.22 -3.00
CA SER A 91 -16.11 -1.00 -1.64
C SER A 91 -15.48 0.39 -1.44
N PHE A 92 -15.09 1.05 -2.54
CA PHE A 92 -14.57 2.42 -2.54
C PHE A 92 -15.64 3.47 -2.87
N SER A 93 -16.92 3.10 -2.92
CA SER A 93 -18.01 4.04 -3.12
C SER A 93 -18.18 4.96 -1.92
N GLN A 94 -18.73 6.17 -2.13
CA GLN A 94 -19.03 7.10 -1.04
C GLN A 94 -19.94 6.48 0.02
N LYS A 95 -20.92 5.66 -0.39
CA LYS A 95 -21.79 4.93 0.52
C LYS A 95 -21.00 3.97 1.40
N SER A 96 -20.14 3.14 0.81
CA SER A 96 -19.28 2.22 1.57
C SER A 96 -18.35 2.98 2.52
N VAL A 97 -17.78 4.12 2.11
CA VAL A 97 -16.96 4.95 3.00
C VAL A 97 -17.75 5.43 4.22
N LEU A 98 -18.99 5.89 4.03
CA LEU A 98 -19.87 6.30 5.14
C LEU A 98 -20.23 5.14 6.06
N GLU A 99 -20.47 3.95 5.50
CA GLU A 99 -20.70 2.73 6.28
C GLU A 99 -19.47 2.31 7.09
N PHE A 100 -18.25 2.52 6.56
CA PHE A 100 -17.00 2.23 7.26
C PHE A 100 -16.62 3.26 8.32
N GLN A 101 -17.11 4.51 8.21
CA GLN A 101 -16.74 5.61 9.09
C GLN A 101 -16.89 5.31 10.59
N PRO A 102 -17.99 4.70 11.09
CA PRO A 102 -18.14 4.40 12.51
C PRO A 102 -17.07 3.44 13.04
N TYR A 103 -16.68 2.45 12.23
CA TYR A 103 -15.63 1.50 12.59
C TYR A 103 -14.27 2.19 12.71
N VAL A 104 -13.92 3.02 11.72
CA VAL A 104 -12.68 3.81 11.75
C VAL A 104 -12.65 4.73 12.97
N ARG A 105 -13.76 5.45 13.25
CA ARG A 105 -13.87 6.32 14.44
C ARG A 105 -13.66 5.55 15.74
N ARG A 106 -14.22 4.35 15.84
CA ARG A 106 -14.03 3.47 17.01
C ARG A 106 -12.55 3.13 17.20
N TYR A 107 -11.86 2.67 16.16
CA TYR A 107 -10.44 2.29 16.28
C TYR A 107 -9.53 3.49 16.56
N VAL A 108 -9.79 4.63 15.93
CA VAL A 108 -9.06 5.88 16.22
C VAL A 108 -9.30 6.32 17.67
N GLY A 109 -10.54 6.26 18.17
CA GLY A 109 -10.84 6.55 19.57
C GLY A 109 -10.11 5.62 20.55
N GLN A 110 -10.03 4.32 20.24
CA GLN A 110 -9.26 3.36 21.04
C GLN A 110 -7.76 3.65 21.03
N LEU A 111 -7.21 4.02 19.87
CA LEU A 111 -5.81 4.40 19.73
C LEU A 111 -5.48 5.64 20.57
N LEU A 112 -6.31 6.68 20.46
CA LEU A 112 -6.14 7.91 21.22
C LEU A 112 -6.25 7.68 22.73
N GLY A 113 -7.25 6.89 23.16
CA GLY A 113 -7.39 6.54 24.58
C GLY A 113 -6.22 5.72 25.13
N ARG A 114 -5.55 4.90 24.30
CA ARG A 114 -4.30 4.23 24.70
C ARG A 114 -3.14 5.21 24.80
N TRP A 115 -3.02 6.11 23.83
CA TRP A 115 -1.97 7.13 23.84
C TRP A 115 -2.07 8.05 25.05
N GLU A 116 -3.28 8.46 25.43
CA GLU A 116 -3.52 9.26 26.64
C GLU A 116 -3.07 8.52 27.91
N LYS A 117 -3.40 7.23 28.04
CA LYS A 117 -2.92 6.40 29.16
C LYS A 117 -1.40 6.29 29.21
N LEU A 118 -0.75 6.10 28.05
CA LEU A 118 0.71 6.04 27.97
C LEU A 118 1.35 7.38 28.35
N TYR A 119 0.74 8.49 27.94
CA TYR A 119 1.18 9.83 28.32
C TYR A 119 1.07 10.06 29.84
N ASP A 120 -0.05 9.68 30.46
CA ASP A 120 -0.24 9.78 31.91
C ASP A 120 0.75 8.91 32.70
N GLN A 121 1.07 7.71 32.19
CA GLN A 121 2.08 6.83 32.78
C GLN A 121 3.48 7.43 32.68
N ALA A 122 3.81 8.04 31.54
CA ALA A 122 5.08 8.74 31.34
C ALA A 122 5.23 9.93 32.29
N LEU A 123 4.17 10.71 32.51
CA LEU A 123 4.16 11.81 33.48
C LEU A 123 4.36 11.33 34.93
N LYS A 124 3.88 10.13 35.26
CA LYS A 124 4.05 9.50 36.58
C LYS A 124 5.41 8.84 36.77
N GLY A 125 6.32 8.93 35.79
CA GLY A 125 7.66 8.35 35.86
C GLY A 125 7.68 6.82 35.79
N VAL A 126 6.57 6.18 35.40
CA VAL A 126 6.49 4.73 35.25
C VAL A 126 6.97 4.36 33.84
N SER A 127 8.29 4.30 33.66
CA SER A 127 8.89 3.73 32.45
C SER A 127 8.99 2.20 32.60
N GLY A 128 7.88 1.48 32.38
CA GLY A 128 7.84 0.03 32.58
C GLY A 128 6.93 -0.70 31.60
N GLU A 129 7.54 -1.55 30.77
CA GLU A 129 6.93 -2.67 30.03
C GLU A 129 5.85 -2.33 28.97
N ILE A 130 6.13 -1.37 28.10
CA ILE A 130 5.23 -1.00 27.00
C ILE A 130 5.07 -2.12 25.95
N GLU A 131 6.04 -3.03 25.81
CA GLU A 131 6.00 -4.09 24.78
C GLU A 131 5.09 -5.28 25.12
N ALA A 132 4.98 -5.66 26.40
CA ALA A 132 4.20 -6.83 26.81
C ALA A 132 2.69 -6.57 26.79
N GLU A 133 2.27 -5.35 27.16
CA GLU A 133 0.85 -4.97 27.22
C GLU A 133 0.32 -4.61 25.82
N ALA A 134 1.10 -3.90 24.99
CA ALA A 134 0.71 -3.56 23.62
C ALA A 134 0.47 -4.81 22.75
N GLY A 135 1.30 -5.85 22.91
CA GLY A 135 1.11 -7.14 22.24
C GLY A 135 -0.16 -7.85 22.69
N ARG A 136 -0.48 -7.83 24.00
CA ARG A 136 -1.67 -8.48 24.57
C ARG A 136 -2.98 -7.87 24.05
N VAL A 137 -3.08 -6.53 24.01
CA VAL A 137 -4.33 -5.86 23.62
C VAL A 137 -4.51 -5.73 22.09
N VAL A 138 -3.47 -5.91 21.28
CA VAL A 138 -3.62 -6.13 19.83
C VAL A 138 -4.20 -7.53 19.56
N MET A 139 -3.77 -8.55 20.31
CA MET A 139 -4.30 -9.91 20.20
C MET A 139 -5.74 -10.04 20.71
N GLU A 140 -6.11 -9.36 21.80
CA GLU A 140 -7.52 -9.34 22.27
C GLU A 140 -8.45 -8.55 21.33
N GLY A 141 -7.97 -7.44 20.76
CA GLY A 141 -8.72 -6.64 19.79
C GLY A 141 -9.00 -7.38 18.48
N PHE A 142 -8.11 -8.27 18.06
CA PHE A 142 -8.31 -9.15 16.89
C PHE A 142 -9.10 -10.43 17.22
N GLY A 143 -8.89 -11.03 18.40
CA GLY A 143 -9.56 -12.26 18.82
C GLY A 143 -11.08 -12.11 19.01
N SER A 144 -11.52 -10.95 19.50
CA SER A 144 -12.95 -10.63 19.67
C SER A 144 -13.73 -10.57 18.35
N THR A 145 -13.08 -10.24 17.24
CA THR A 145 -13.71 -10.15 15.91
C THR A 145 -13.60 -11.43 15.08
N ALA A 146 -12.71 -12.36 15.42
CA ALA A 146 -12.52 -13.60 14.68
C ALA A 146 -13.57 -14.70 14.99
N PHE A 147 -14.26 -14.63 16.14
CA PHE A 147 -15.18 -15.69 16.59
C PHE A 147 -16.68 -15.32 16.62
N HIS A 148 -17.06 -14.08 16.27
CA HIS A 148 -18.47 -13.67 16.25
C HIS A 148 -19.15 -13.76 14.86
N GLY A 149 -18.47 -14.33 13.86
CA GLY A 149 -18.98 -14.45 12.48
C GLY A 149 -19.37 -15.86 12.03
N GLN A 150 -19.29 -16.89 12.88
CA GLN A 150 -19.44 -18.28 12.44
C GLN A 150 -20.50 -19.06 13.23
N THR A 151 -21.73 -18.54 13.27
CA THR A 151 -22.92 -19.33 13.61
C THR A 151 -24.12 -18.84 12.79
N MET A 152 -24.12 -19.10 11.48
CA MET A 152 -25.34 -19.43 10.70
C MET A 152 -24.98 -19.74 9.25
N SER A 153 -24.87 -21.03 8.92
CA SER A 153 -25.49 -21.68 7.76
C SER A 153 -24.74 -22.99 7.46
N ARG A 154 -25.09 -24.03 8.21
CA ARG A 154 -25.06 -25.39 7.68
C ARG A 154 -26.32 -25.54 6.82
N SER A 155 -26.18 -25.34 5.52
CA SER A 155 -26.90 -26.08 4.47
C SER A 155 -26.57 -25.41 3.14
N ILE A 156 -25.77 -26.08 2.31
CA ILE A 156 -26.06 -26.41 0.91
C ILE A 156 -24.90 -27.30 0.44
N SER A 157 -25.29 -28.52 0.11
CA SER A 157 -24.51 -29.57 -0.55
C SER A 157 -24.08 -29.16 -1.95
N SER A 158 -22.97 -29.74 -2.42
CA SER A 158 -22.62 -30.09 -3.80
C SER A 158 -23.07 -29.18 -4.95
N VAL A 159 -22.12 -28.73 -5.77
CA VAL A 159 -22.07 -28.84 -7.26
C VAL A 159 -21.06 -27.82 -7.79
N ILE A 160 -20.12 -28.33 -8.60
CA ILE A 160 -18.97 -27.71 -9.30
C ILE A 160 -17.69 -27.56 -8.46
#